data_AF-A0A1W6LB61-F1
#
_entry.id   AF-A0A1W6LB61-F1
#
_cell.length_a   1.000
_cell.length_b   1.000
_cell.length_c   1.000
_cell.angle_alpha   90.00
_cell.angle_beta   90.00
_cell.angle_gamma   90.00
#
_symmetry.space_group_name_H-M   'P 1'
#
loop_
_entity.id
_entity.type
_entity.pdbx_description
1 polymer ?
#
loop_
_entity_poly.entity_id
_entity_poly.type
_entity_poly.pdbx_seq_one_letter_code
_entity_poly.pdbx_strand_id
1 'polypeptide(L)'
;MLHTITLNIRHDGPDSDWQTILAVYQSMPGWQGTRQIASWFGLHGDAQYIVASVEPSGAVFEGQVDAGLWTGWLTMLCARLSLALNREIHDAEM
;
A
#
# COMPACT_ATOMS: atom_id res chain seq x y z
N MET A 1 4.82 -4.04 -16.54
CA MET A 1 5.88 -3.07 -16.19
C MET A 1 6.01 -3.12 -14.67
N LEU A 2 7.21 -2.96 -14.11
CA LEU A 2 7.36 -2.87 -12.67
C LEU A 2 7.09 -1.43 -12.23
N HIS A 3 6.30 -1.27 -11.18
CA HIS A 3 5.98 0.00 -10.56
C HIS A 3 6.42 -0.03 -9.10
N THR A 4 6.90 1.11 -8.60
CA THR A 4 7.28 1.28 -7.20
C THR A 4 6.92 2.67 -6.72
N ILE A 5 6.58 2.79 -5.43
CA ILE A 5 6.40 4.07 -4.74
C ILE A 5 6.63 3.88 -3.24
N THR A 6 7.19 4.90 -2.58
CA THR A 6 7.25 4.98 -1.12
C THR A 6 6.18 5.96 -0.64
N LEU A 7 5.25 5.52 0.20
CA LEU A 7 4.27 6.42 0.82
C LEU A 7 4.77 6.92 2.18
N ASN A 8 4.40 8.14 2.54
CA ASN A 8 4.72 8.82 3.80
C ASN A 8 4.04 8.20 5.05
N ILE A 9 4.13 6.88 5.20
CA ILE A 9 3.61 6.08 6.31
C ILE A 9 4.78 5.68 7.19
N ARG A 10 4.82 6.22 8.41
CA ARG A 10 5.88 5.98 9.37
C ARG A 10 5.87 4.55 9.89
N HIS A 11 7.01 3.86 9.79
CA HIS A 11 7.21 2.53 10.37
C HIS A 11 7.00 2.50 11.89
N ASP A 12 7.34 3.61 12.56
CA ASP A 12 7.26 3.81 14.01
C ASP A 12 5.95 4.49 14.47
N GLY A 13 4.93 4.48 13.61
CA GLY A 13 3.59 4.96 13.96
C GLY A 13 2.95 4.14 15.11
N PRO A 14 1.98 4.71 15.84
CA PRO A 14 1.31 4.02 16.94
C PRO A 14 0.51 2.82 16.44
N ASP A 15 0.33 1.80 17.29
CA ASP A 15 -0.42 0.58 16.96
C ASP A 15 -1.85 0.85 16.46
N SER A 16 -2.50 1.91 16.95
CA SER A 16 -3.83 2.33 16.50
C SER A 16 -3.84 2.76 15.02
N ASP A 17 -2.78 3.42 14.57
CA ASP A 17 -2.63 3.82 13.17
C ASP A 17 -2.39 2.58 12.31
N TRP A 18 -1.56 1.65 12.78
CA TRP A 18 -1.33 0.38 12.09
C TRP A 18 -2.57 -0.50 11.97
N GLN A 19 -3.43 -0.54 12.99
CA GLN A 19 -4.73 -1.20 12.91
C GLN A 19 -5.62 -0.56 11.84
N THR A 20 -5.62 0.77 11.77
CA THR A 20 -6.37 1.53 10.77
C THR A 20 -5.83 1.30 9.36
N ILE A 21 -4.51 1.32 9.19
CA ILE A 21 -3.82 1.03 7.92
C ILE A 21 -4.17 -0.39 7.46
N LEU A 22 -4.08 -1.37 8.36
CA LEU A 22 -4.39 -2.77 8.04
C LEU A 22 -5.85 -2.94 7.61
N ALA A 23 -6.80 -2.27 8.27
CA ALA A 23 -8.21 -2.30 7.88
C ALA A 23 -8.41 -1.73 6.46
N VAL A 24 -7.70 -0.65 6.12
CA VAL A 24 -7.72 -0.10 4.76
C VAL A 24 -7.09 -1.07 3.77
N TYR A 25 -5.93 -1.65 4.07
CA TYR A 25 -5.25 -2.63 3.21
C TYR A 25 -6.17 -3.81 2.87
N GLN A 26 -6.85 -4.36 3.88
CA GLN A 26 -7.81 -5.47 3.73
C GLN A 26 -9.04 -5.09 2.91
N SER A 27 -9.41 -3.81 2.87
CA SER A 27 -10.54 -3.31 2.10
C SER A 27 -10.22 -3.05 0.61
N MET A 28 -8.94 -3.10 0.22
CA MET A 28 -8.50 -2.80 -1.13
C MET A 28 -8.77 -3.98 -2.08
N PRO A 29 -9.14 -3.72 -3.35
CA PRO A 29 -9.38 -4.75 -4.35
C PRO A 29 -8.16 -5.65 -4.51
N GLY A 30 -8.42 -6.95 -4.67
CA GLY A 30 -7.38 -7.94 -4.86
C GLY A 30 -6.69 -8.41 -3.59
N TRP A 31 -7.10 -7.95 -2.39
CA TRP A 31 -6.47 -8.35 -1.13
C TRP A 31 -6.37 -9.87 -1.02
N GLN A 32 -5.13 -10.35 -0.90
CA GLN A 32 -4.76 -11.73 -0.63
C GLN A 32 -3.75 -11.83 0.51
N GLY A 33 -3.42 -10.69 1.11
CA GLY A 33 -2.43 -10.58 2.16
C GLY A 33 -2.79 -11.39 3.40
N THR A 34 -1.74 -11.82 4.09
CA THR A 34 -1.85 -12.40 5.43
C THR A 34 -1.56 -11.32 6.47
N ARG A 35 -1.64 -11.65 7.77
CA ARG A 35 -1.21 -10.73 8.83
C ARG A 35 0.25 -10.29 8.71
N GLN A 36 1.10 -11.03 8.00
CA GLN A 36 2.54 -10.77 7.92
C GLN A 36 2.99 -10.18 6.59
N ILE A 37 2.22 -10.40 5.51
CA ILE A 37 2.59 -9.97 4.16
C ILE A 37 1.36 -9.32 3.54
N ALA A 38 1.44 -8.01 3.32
CA ALA A 38 0.41 -7.28 2.60
C ALA A 38 0.60 -7.52 1.09
N SER A 39 -0.39 -8.15 0.47
CA SER A 39 -0.37 -8.47 -0.95
C SER A 39 -1.75 -8.36 -1.59
N TRP A 40 -1.75 -8.02 -2.88
CA TRP A 40 -2.93 -7.90 -3.71
C TRP A 40 -2.68 -8.51 -5.08
N PHE A 41 -3.69 -9.14 -5.66
CA PHE A 41 -3.71 -9.78 -6.99
C PHE A 41 -2.76 -10.98 -7.17
N GLY A 42 -1.73 -11.13 -6.33
CA GLY A 42 -0.79 -12.24 -6.31
C GLY A 42 0.29 -12.01 -5.24
N LEU A 43 1.27 -12.89 -5.20
CA LEU A 43 2.48 -12.76 -4.39
C LEU A 43 3.62 -12.12 -5.19
N HIS A 44 4.66 -11.64 -4.50
CA HIS A 44 5.84 -11.10 -5.17
C HIS A 44 6.44 -12.14 -6.12
N GLY A 45 6.63 -11.75 -7.39
CA GLY A 45 7.14 -12.61 -8.46
C GLY A 45 6.07 -13.29 -9.32
N ASP A 46 4.78 -13.21 -8.95
CA ASP A 46 3.70 -13.68 -9.80
C ASP A 46 3.55 -12.83 -11.07
N ALA A 47 2.79 -13.33 -12.04
CA ALA A 47 2.54 -12.62 -13.29
C ALA A 47 1.88 -11.24 -13.07
N GLN A 48 1.01 -11.16 -12.05
CA GLN A 48 0.34 -9.94 -11.62
C GLN A 48 0.31 -9.85 -10.09
N TYR A 49 0.90 -8.80 -9.51
CA TYR A 49 0.87 -8.58 -8.06
C TYR A 49 1.02 -7.11 -7.69
N ILE A 50 0.59 -6.78 -6.48
CA ILE A 50 1.03 -5.62 -5.70
C ILE A 50 1.40 -6.15 -4.31
N VAL A 51 2.52 -5.73 -3.76
CA VAL A 51 2.94 -6.04 -2.39
C VAL A 51 3.33 -4.77 -1.67
N ALA A 52 3.27 -4.80 -0.34
CA ALA A 52 3.77 -3.72 0.49
C ALA A 52 4.77 -4.22 1.52
N SER A 53 5.85 -3.47 1.70
CA SER A 53 6.80 -3.57 2.80
C SER A 53 6.81 -2.27 3.60
N VAL A 54 7.26 -2.37 4.85
CA VAL A 54 7.41 -1.21 5.73
C VAL A 54 8.90 -1.03 5.96
N GLU A 55 9.41 0.12 5.54
CA GLU A 55 10.83 0.48 5.63
C GLU A 55 11.00 1.76 6.44
N PRO A 56 12.23 2.07 6.92
CA PRO A 56 12.47 3.30 7.67
C PRO A 56 12.04 4.58 6.91
N SER A 57 12.13 4.57 5.58
CA SER A 57 11.75 5.65 4.68
C SER A 57 10.24 5.79 4.46
N GLY A 58 9.44 4.76 4.73
CA GLY A 58 8.01 4.77 4.48
C GLY A 58 7.43 3.38 4.21
N ALA A 59 6.15 3.33 3.83
CA ALA A 59 5.55 2.11 3.31
C ALA A 59 5.86 2.02 1.82
N VAL A 60 6.65 1.03 1.43
CA VAL A 60 7.05 0.80 0.03
C VAL A 60 6.03 -0.13 -0.61
N PHE A 61 5.52 0.29 -1.75
CA PHE A 61 4.62 -0.51 -2.57
C PHE A 61 5.33 -0.84 -3.87
N GLU A 62 5.29 -2.11 -4.24
CA GLU A 62 5.82 -2.60 -5.50
C GLU A 62 4.73 -3.41 -6.21
N GLY A 63 4.61 -3.26 -7.52
CA GLY A 63 3.65 -4.04 -8.28
C GLY A 63 4.04 -4.28 -9.72
N GLN A 64 3.71 -5.48 -10.20
CA GLN A 64 3.74 -5.84 -11.60
C GLN A 64 2.30 -5.95 -12.10
N VAL A 65 1.73 -4.83 -12.53
CA VAL A 65 0.38 -4.75 -13.09
C VAL A 65 0.40 -3.85 -14.33
N ASP A 66 -0.74 -3.66 -15.00
CA ASP A 66 -0.84 -2.60 -16.01
C ASP A 66 -0.89 -1.22 -15.36
N ALA A 67 -0.43 -0.19 -16.08
CA ALA A 67 -0.33 1.16 -15.54
C ALA A 67 -1.69 1.75 -15.11
N GLY A 68 -2.78 1.36 -15.79
CA GLY A 68 -4.13 1.83 -15.45
C GLY A 68 -4.57 1.28 -14.10
N LEU A 69 -4.40 -0.02 -13.88
CA LEU A 69 -4.66 -0.64 -12.58
C LEU A 69 -3.76 -0.06 -11.49
N TRP A 70 -2.46 0.11 -11.75
CA TRP A 70 -1.53 0.68 -10.77
C TRP A 70 -1.98 2.06 -10.30
N THR A 71 -2.21 2.99 -11.23
CA THR A 71 -2.60 4.36 -10.91
C THR A 71 -3.95 4.39 -10.20
N GLY A 72 -4.97 3.70 -10.71
CA GLY A 72 -6.30 3.69 -10.09
C GLY A 72 -6.29 3.08 -8.68
N TRP A 73 -5.54 1.99 -8.51
CA TRP A 73 -5.41 1.32 -7.22
C TRP A 73 -4.68 2.20 -6.19
N LEU A 74 -3.55 2.82 -6.58
CA LEU A 74 -2.77 3.68 -5.70
C LEU A 74 -3.53 4.96 -5.32
N THR A 75 -4.22 5.60 -6.28
CA THR A 75 -5.09 6.74 -5.98
C THR A 75 -6.15 6.39 -4.95
N MET A 76 -6.80 5.23 -5.09
CA MET A 76 -7.80 4.80 -4.12
C MET A 76 -7.19 4.50 -2.75
N LEU A 77 -6.01 3.87 -2.70
CA LEU A 77 -5.29 3.60 -1.46
C LEU A 77 -4.98 4.91 -0.72
N CYS A 78 -4.33 5.87 -1.40
CA CYS A 78 -3.96 7.15 -0.80
C CYS A 78 -5.19 7.91 -0.29
N ALA A 79 -6.29 7.94 -1.05
CA ALA A 79 -7.52 8.60 -0.62
C ALA A 79 -8.13 7.95 0.63
N ARG A 80 -8.19 6.61 0.68
CA ARG A 80 -8.76 5.88 1.82
C ARG A 80 -7.90 6.01 3.06
N LEU A 81 -6.58 5.85 2.94
CA LEU A 81 -5.66 6.02 4.05
C LEU A 81 -5.68 7.46 4.56
N SER A 82 -5.75 8.46 3.67
CA SER A 82 -5.78 9.86 4.08
C SER A 82 -7.01 10.17 4.92
N LEU A 83 -8.17 9.66 4.49
CA LEU A 83 -9.42 9.80 5.22
C LEU A 83 -9.36 9.08 6.58
N ALA A 84 -8.84 7.85 6.61
CA ALA A 84 -8.83 7.02 7.82
C ALA A 84 -7.82 7.52 8.87
N LEU A 85 -6.67 8.05 8.44
CA LEU A 85 -5.62 8.58 9.31
C LEU A 85 -5.77 10.07 9.60
N ASN A 86 -6.76 10.74 8.99
CA ASN A 86 -7.00 12.17 9.11
C ASN A 86 -5.75 13.03 8.83
N ARG A 87 -4.97 12.64 7.82
CA ARG A 87 -3.79 13.35 7.31
C ARG A 87 -3.55 12.98 5.86
N GLU A 88 -2.83 13.79 5.10
CA GLU A 88 -2.53 13.47 3.71
C GLU A 88 -1.53 12.31 3.59
N ILE A 89 -1.87 11.31 2.76
CA ILE A 89 -0.98 10.26 2.30
C ILE A 89 -0.56 10.53 0.86
N HIS A 90 0.75 10.63 0.66
CA HIS A 90 1.37 10.98 -0.61
C HIS A 90 2.73 10.28 -0.75
N ASP A 91 3.36 10.47 -1.92
CA ASP A 91 4.72 10.01 -2.18
C ASP A 91 5.71 10.65 -1.18
N ALA A 92 6.51 9.83 -0.52
CA ALA A 92 7.46 10.25 0.51
C ALA A 92 8.64 11.06 -0.06
N GLU A 93 8.86 11.05 -1.37
CA GLU A 93 9.91 11.85 -2.03
C GLU A 93 9.48 13.29 -2.35
N MET A 94 8.23 13.67 -2.06
CA MET A 94 7.71 15.04 -2.26
C MET A 94 8.19 16.05 -1.21
#